data_AF-A0A965FXY5-F1
#
_entry.id   AF-A0A965FXY5-F1
#
_cell.length_a   1.000
_cell.length_b   1.000
_cell.length_c   1.000
_cell.angle_alpha   90.00
_cell.angle_beta   90.00
_cell.angle_gamma   90.00
#
_symmetry.space_group_name_H-M   'P 1'
#
loop_
_entity.id
_entity.type
_entity.pdbx_description
1 polymer ?
#
loop_
_entity_poly.entity_id
_entity_poly.type
_entity_poly.pdbx_seq_one_letter_code
_entity_poly.pdbx_strand_id
1 'polypeptide(L)'
;AEHHLDVHHYQFLLAVTDNDAYNTLVTTDWGPEFGRANVFQTARDKESWSRYALPASLGGRIVAQGRGYGELQDKIRDGWTCRVTSLSENYTYEQFCADRPEAMILGAISENGRVRFFVGDDNGKVTAGVKLLHFSKPREKAVVS
;
A
#
# COMPACT_ATOMS: atom_id res chain seq x y z
N ALA A 1 -15.41 27.40 -3.20
CA ALA A 1 -15.48 26.77 -1.87
C ALA A 1 -14.11 26.15 -1.62
N GLU A 2 -13.33 26.71 -0.69
CA GLU A 2 -12.11 26.06 -0.22
C GLU A 2 -12.54 24.97 0.77
N HIS A 3 -12.41 23.71 0.37
CA HIS A 3 -12.65 22.58 1.28
C HIS A 3 -11.45 22.47 2.22
N HIS A 4 -11.59 22.95 3.45
CA HIS A 4 -10.62 22.68 4.50
C HIS A 4 -10.87 21.27 5.02
N LEU A 5 -9.99 20.33 4.64
CA LEU A 5 -10.02 18.96 5.18
C LEU A 5 -9.38 19.01 6.57
N ASP A 6 -10.14 18.69 7.61
CA ASP A 6 -9.57 18.48 8.95
C ASP A 6 -8.82 17.14 8.96
N VAL A 7 -7.49 17.22 8.86
CA VAL A 7 -6.62 16.05 8.71
C VAL A 7 -6.08 15.52 10.04
N HIS A 8 -6.33 16.20 11.16
CA HIS A 8 -5.71 15.89 12.46
C HIS A 8 -6.15 14.53 13.03
N HIS A 9 -7.24 13.96 12.53
CA HIS A 9 -7.72 12.63 12.92
C HIS A 9 -7.16 11.47 12.08
N TYR A 10 -6.44 11.77 10.99
CA TYR A 10 -5.89 10.75 10.09
C TYR A 10 -4.39 10.57 10.33
N GLN A 11 -3.95 9.31 10.34
CA GLN A 11 -2.54 8.98 10.58
C GLN A 11 -1.72 8.90 9.29
N PHE A 12 -2.35 8.65 8.15
CA PHE A 12 -1.68 8.43 6.87
C PHE A 12 -2.49 9.06 5.73
N LEU A 13 -1.78 9.50 4.70
CA LEU A 13 -2.36 9.93 3.43
C LEU A 13 -1.78 9.08 2.30
N LEU A 14 -2.66 8.56 1.42
CA LEU A 14 -2.29 7.72 0.30
C LEU A 14 -2.92 8.26 -0.99
N ALA A 15 -2.09 8.71 -1.93
CA ALA A 15 -2.52 9.20 -3.24
C ALA A 15 -2.40 8.10 -4.31
N VAL A 16 -3.54 7.72 -4.92
CA VAL A 16 -3.66 6.55 -5.82
C VAL A 16 -4.50 6.91 -7.03
N THR A 17 -4.11 7.97 -7.75
CA THR A 17 -4.77 8.37 -9.00
C THR A 17 -3.90 8.02 -10.21
N ASP A 18 -4.48 8.04 -11.41
CA ASP A 18 -3.78 7.90 -12.68
C ASP A 18 -2.87 9.10 -13.02
N ASN A 19 -2.96 10.20 -12.26
CA ASN A 19 -2.14 11.37 -12.43
C ASN A 19 -0.98 11.39 -11.43
N ASP A 20 0.14 10.81 -11.85
CA ASP A 20 1.39 10.72 -11.09
C ASP A 20 1.91 12.07 -10.56
N ALA A 21 1.82 13.12 -11.39
CA ALA A 21 2.27 14.46 -11.03
C ALA A 21 1.38 15.05 -9.93
N TYR A 22 0.07 14.82 -10.02
CA TYR A 22 -0.88 15.22 -8.98
C TYR A 22 -0.65 14.46 -7.68
N ASN A 23 -0.44 13.14 -7.74
CA ASN A 23 -0.11 12.34 -6.55
C ASN A 23 1.16 12.88 -5.85
N THR A 24 2.18 13.26 -6.63
CA THR A 24 3.44 13.84 -6.13
C THR A 24 3.22 15.21 -5.48
N LEU A 25 2.40 16.06 -6.09
CA LEU A 25 2.06 17.38 -5.54
C LEU A 25 1.30 17.22 -4.23
N VAL A 26 0.23 16.44 -4.20
CA VAL A 26 -0.58 16.18 -3.00
C VAL A 26 0.29 15.64 -1.86
N THR A 27 1.12 14.63 -2.13
CA THR A 27 1.96 14.05 -1.07
C THR A 27 3.08 14.97 -0.61
N THR A 28 3.53 15.90 -1.47
CA THR A 28 4.50 16.93 -1.07
C THR A 28 3.84 17.97 -0.17
N ASP A 29 2.66 18.47 -0.55
CA ASP A 29 1.94 19.53 0.17
C ASP A 29 1.45 19.07 1.55
N TRP A 30 0.99 17.82 1.65
CA TRP A 30 0.52 17.24 2.92
C TRP A 30 1.62 16.59 3.76
N GLY A 31 2.85 16.51 3.23
CA GLY A 31 4.00 15.95 3.94
C GLY A 31 4.33 16.61 5.29
N PRO A 32 4.24 17.95 5.44
CA PRO A 32 4.43 18.64 6.72
C PRO A 32 3.37 18.27 7.78
N GLU A 33 2.10 18.12 7.39
CA GLU A 33 0.99 17.86 8.31
C GLU A 33 0.96 16.41 8.81
N PHE A 34 1.17 15.44 7.90
CA PHE A 34 1.16 14.01 8.25
C PHE A 34 2.53 13.50 8.70
N GLY A 35 3.60 14.23 8.39
CA GLY A 35 4.98 13.75 8.43
C GLY A 35 5.33 12.96 7.16
N ARG A 36 6.51 13.25 6.58
CA ARG A 36 6.98 12.64 5.32
C ARG A 36 7.00 11.11 5.30
N ALA A 37 7.08 10.46 6.46
CA ALA A 37 7.05 9.00 6.58
C ALA A 37 5.66 8.38 6.44
N ASN A 38 4.59 9.20 6.53
CA ASN A 38 3.18 8.80 6.58
C ASN A 38 2.37 9.24 5.35
N VAL A 39 3.03 9.88 4.39
CA VAL A 39 2.45 10.19 3.08
C VAL A 39 2.96 9.19 2.04
N PHE A 40 2.04 8.63 1.29
CA PHE A 40 2.28 7.52 0.38
C PHE A 40 1.67 7.80 -0.99
N GLN A 41 2.25 7.21 -2.03
CA GLN A 41 1.71 7.27 -3.39
C GLN A 41 2.01 5.99 -4.17
N THR A 42 1.29 5.77 -5.26
CA THR A 42 1.64 4.74 -6.24
C THR A 42 2.94 5.10 -6.97
N ALA A 43 3.59 4.09 -7.55
CA ALA A 43 4.68 4.36 -8.47
C ALA A 43 4.17 5.03 -9.73
N ARG A 44 5.10 5.65 -10.48
CA ARG A 44 4.80 6.20 -11.79
C ARG A 44 4.65 5.10 -12.80
N ASP A 45 3.61 5.17 -13.63
CA ASP A 45 3.47 4.24 -14.75
C ASP A 45 4.52 4.57 -15.83
N LYS A 46 5.15 3.54 -16.39
CA LYS A 46 6.30 3.67 -17.32
C LYS A 46 6.01 4.49 -18.58
N GLU A 47 4.74 4.74 -18.90
CA GLU A 47 4.33 5.57 -20.03
C GLU A 47 4.44 7.08 -19.78
N SER A 48 4.59 7.55 -18.53
CA SER A 48 4.76 8.98 -18.24
C SER A 48 6.20 9.46 -18.47
N TRP A 49 6.72 9.33 -19.69
CA TRP A 49 7.97 9.98 -20.13
C TRP A 49 7.77 11.49 -20.30
N SER A 50 7.48 12.17 -19.20
CA SER A 50 7.54 13.61 -19.14
C SER A 50 9.00 14.05 -19.04
N ARG A 51 9.44 14.91 -19.96
CA ARG A 51 10.70 15.69 -19.85
C ARG A 51 10.77 16.56 -18.58
N TYR A 52 9.69 16.59 -17.79
CA TYR A 52 9.55 17.28 -16.51
C TYR A 52 9.41 16.30 -15.33
N ALA A 53 10.00 15.11 -15.42
CA ALA A 53 9.98 14.14 -14.33
C ALA A 53 10.50 14.77 -13.03
N LEU A 54 9.62 14.86 -12.02
CA LEU A 54 9.98 15.36 -10.70
C LEU A 54 11.08 14.46 -10.08
N PRO A 55 12.03 15.05 -9.32
CA PRO A 55 13.10 14.30 -8.66
C PRO A 55 12.53 13.13 -7.84
N ALA A 56 13.22 11.98 -7.84
CA ALA A 56 12.80 10.80 -7.07
C ALA A 56 12.77 11.03 -5.54
N SER A 57 13.38 12.11 -5.07
CA SER A 57 13.36 12.57 -3.67
C SER A 57 12.13 13.43 -3.32
N LEU A 58 11.29 13.77 -4.30
CA LEU A 58 10.10 14.60 -4.13
C LEU A 58 8.83 13.72 -4.12
N GLY A 59 7.91 14.00 -3.19
CA GLY A 59 6.67 13.25 -3.00
C GLY A 59 6.71 12.25 -1.84
N GLY A 60 5.63 11.47 -1.74
CA GLY A 60 5.44 10.47 -0.71
C GLY A 60 6.15 9.14 -0.99
N ARG A 61 6.14 8.27 0.01
CA ARG A 61 6.75 6.94 -0.09
C ARG A 61 5.96 6.05 -1.05
N ILE A 62 6.69 5.28 -1.85
CA ILE A 62 6.06 4.39 -2.83
C ILE A 62 5.49 3.16 -2.15
N VAL A 63 4.20 2.91 -2.32
CA VAL A 63 3.52 1.72 -1.79
C VAL A 63 3.35 0.65 -2.86
N ALA A 64 2.66 -0.43 -2.49
CA ALA A 64 2.23 -1.46 -3.42
C ALA A 64 3.41 -2.06 -4.21
N GLN A 65 4.54 -2.28 -3.52
CA GLN A 65 5.77 -2.85 -4.10
C GLN A 65 6.19 -2.17 -5.41
N GLY A 66 6.01 -0.85 -5.51
CA GLY A 66 6.39 -0.08 -6.68
C GLY A 66 5.46 -0.24 -7.88
N ARG A 67 4.22 -0.70 -7.70
CA ARG A 67 3.21 -0.71 -8.76
C ARG A 67 2.58 0.66 -8.96
N GLY A 68 2.36 1.01 -10.22
CA GLY A 68 1.63 2.20 -10.61
C GLY A 68 0.12 1.95 -10.67
N TYR A 69 -0.62 3.01 -10.98
CA TYR A 69 -2.07 3.00 -10.93
C TYR A 69 -2.67 1.98 -11.92
N GLY A 70 -2.17 1.96 -13.17
CA GLY A 70 -2.70 1.07 -14.21
C GLY A 70 -2.60 -0.41 -13.83
N GLU A 71 -1.44 -0.85 -13.33
CA GLU A 71 -1.27 -2.26 -12.92
C GLU A 71 -2.18 -2.62 -11.73
N LEU A 72 -2.35 -1.72 -10.77
CA LEU A 72 -3.26 -1.94 -9.64
C LEU A 72 -4.71 -2.00 -10.11
N GLN A 73 -5.10 -1.16 -11.06
CA GLN A 73 -6.43 -1.15 -11.65
C GLN A 73 -6.72 -2.46 -12.40
N ASP A 74 -5.76 -2.98 -13.17
CA ASP A 74 -5.86 -4.27 -13.84
C ASP A 74 -6.03 -5.41 -12.84
N LYS A 75 -5.27 -5.40 -11.75
CA LYS A 75 -5.45 -6.37 -10.66
C LYS A 75 -6.84 -6.27 -10.01
N ILE A 76 -7.36 -5.06 -9.77
CA ILE A 76 -8.73 -4.88 -9.25
C ILE A 76 -9.74 -5.52 -10.21
N ARG A 77 -9.59 -5.32 -11.52
CA ARG A 77 -10.43 -5.97 -12.54
C ARG A 77 -10.34 -7.50 -12.50
N ASP A 78 -9.16 -8.04 -12.18
CA ASP A 78 -8.92 -9.47 -11.97
C ASP A 78 -9.43 -9.98 -10.60
N GLY A 79 -10.23 -9.19 -9.88
CA GLY A 79 -10.84 -9.56 -8.61
C GLY A 79 -9.96 -9.36 -7.39
N TRP A 80 -8.83 -8.66 -7.52
CA TRP A 80 -7.99 -8.33 -6.38
C TRP A 80 -8.66 -7.28 -5.48
N THR A 81 -8.41 -7.37 -4.17
CA THR A 81 -8.83 -6.34 -3.21
C THR A 81 -7.87 -6.29 -2.04
N CYS A 82 -7.89 -5.18 -1.31
CA CYS A 82 -7.24 -5.05 -0.02
C CYS A 82 -7.93 -5.97 0.99
N ARG A 83 -7.14 -6.71 1.74
CA ARG A 83 -7.57 -7.66 2.76
C ARG A 83 -6.68 -7.57 3.99
N VAL A 84 -7.24 -8.01 5.10
CA VAL A 84 -6.53 -8.15 6.37
C VAL A 84 -6.55 -9.61 6.80
N THR A 85 -5.37 -10.18 7.04
CA THR A 85 -5.24 -11.57 7.54
C THR A 85 -4.49 -11.58 8.86
N SER A 86 -5.10 -12.14 9.89
CA SER A 86 -4.45 -12.34 11.19
C SER A 86 -3.43 -13.47 11.11
N LEU A 87 -2.23 -13.24 11.65
CA LEU A 87 -1.22 -14.27 11.83
C LEU A 87 -1.30 -14.83 13.25
N SER A 88 -1.07 -16.12 13.38
CA SER A 88 -1.08 -16.84 14.66
C SER A 88 0.05 -17.88 14.67
N GLU A 89 0.24 -18.55 15.80
CA GLU A 89 1.17 -19.67 15.89
C GLU A 89 0.83 -20.80 14.90
N ASN A 90 -0.46 -20.99 14.60
CA ASN A 90 -0.96 -22.00 13.67
C ASN A 90 -1.11 -21.50 12.23
N TYR A 91 -0.96 -20.19 11.99
CA TYR A 91 -1.01 -19.59 10.66
C TYR A 91 0.09 -18.52 10.55
N THR A 92 1.29 -19.00 10.22
CA THR A 92 2.51 -18.18 10.22
C THR A 92 2.61 -17.32 8.96
N TYR A 93 3.60 -16.42 8.96
CA TYR A 93 3.92 -15.61 7.78
C TYR A 93 4.30 -16.48 6.57
N GLU A 94 5.07 -17.54 6.80
CA GLU A 94 5.49 -18.49 5.77
C GLU A 94 4.28 -19.20 5.17
N GLN A 95 3.33 -19.64 6.01
CA GLN A 95 2.09 -20.25 5.55
C GLN A 95 1.24 -19.26 4.74
N PHE A 96 1.16 -17.99 5.16
CA PHE A 96 0.49 -16.94 4.40
C PHE A 96 1.11 -16.76 3.01
N CYS A 97 2.43 -16.68 2.93
CA CYS A 97 3.16 -16.54 1.66
C CYS A 97 2.97 -17.77 0.76
N ALA A 98 2.94 -18.98 1.32
CA ALA A 98 2.66 -20.20 0.56
C ALA A 98 1.22 -20.25 0.03
N ASP A 99 0.25 -19.84 0.84
CA ASP A 99 -1.16 -19.77 0.44
C ASP A 99 -1.44 -18.69 -0.61
N ARG A 100 -0.62 -17.63 -0.64
CA ARG A 100 -0.79 -16.45 -1.49
C ARG A 100 0.55 -15.95 -2.03
N PRO A 101 1.18 -16.71 -2.94
CA PRO A 101 2.50 -16.36 -3.47
C PRO A 101 2.49 -15.04 -4.25
N GLU A 102 1.34 -14.65 -4.81
CA GLU A 102 1.16 -13.40 -5.53
C GLU A 102 0.72 -12.23 -4.64
N ALA A 103 0.48 -12.44 -3.33
CA ALA A 103 0.00 -11.36 -2.48
C ALA A 103 1.03 -10.24 -2.37
N MET A 104 0.56 -9.02 -2.61
CA MET A 104 1.33 -7.81 -2.44
C MET A 104 1.09 -7.31 -1.02
N ILE A 105 2.09 -7.46 -0.15
CA ILE A 105 1.98 -7.07 1.25
C ILE A 105 2.17 -5.56 1.32
N LEU A 106 1.15 -4.87 1.84
CA LEU A 106 1.14 -3.41 1.95
C LEU A 106 1.63 -2.96 3.33
N GLY A 107 1.43 -3.78 4.36
CA GLY A 107 1.80 -3.44 5.72
C GLY A 107 1.34 -4.45 6.76
N ALA A 108 1.49 -4.07 8.02
CA ALA A 108 0.97 -4.81 9.16
C ALA A 108 0.29 -3.89 10.17
N ILE A 109 -0.64 -4.46 10.91
CA ILE A 109 -1.38 -3.85 12.01
C ILE A 109 -0.98 -4.63 13.26
N SER A 110 -0.34 -3.96 14.22
CA SER A 110 -0.02 -4.59 15.52
C SER A 110 -1.27 -4.79 16.37
N GLU A 111 -1.15 -5.57 17.44
CA GLU A 111 -2.25 -5.88 18.36
C GLU A 111 -2.92 -4.63 18.95
N ASN A 112 -2.14 -3.58 19.19
CA ASN A 112 -2.63 -2.29 19.68
C ASN A 112 -3.27 -1.40 18.57
N GLY A 113 -3.46 -1.92 17.36
CA GLY A 113 -4.09 -1.22 16.24
C GLY A 113 -3.18 -0.28 15.45
N ARG A 114 -1.89 -0.17 15.80
CA ARG A 114 -0.95 0.67 15.04
C ARG A 114 -0.65 0.05 13.68
N VAL A 115 -0.89 0.83 12.62
CA VAL A 115 -0.61 0.45 11.24
C VAL A 115 0.82 0.83 10.88
N ARG A 116 1.52 -0.05 10.17
CA ARG A 116 2.83 0.19 9.56
C ARG A 116 2.77 -0.26 8.11
N PHE A 117 2.91 0.69 7.18
CA PHE A 117 3.09 0.38 5.76
C PHE A 117 4.51 -0.07 5.48
N PHE A 118 4.64 -1.03 4.56
CA PHE A 118 5.93 -1.53 4.07
C PHE A 118 6.27 -0.79 2.78
N VAL A 119 7.56 -0.53 2.59
CA VAL A 119 8.07 0.24 1.45
C VAL A 119 9.31 -0.49 0.94
N GLY A 120 9.34 -0.75 -0.36
CA GLY A 120 10.29 -1.70 -0.94
C GLY A 120 9.93 -3.15 -0.60
N ASP A 121 10.92 -4.04 -0.71
CA ASP A 121 10.74 -5.49 -0.56
C ASP A 121 10.96 -5.98 0.87
N ASP A 122 11.44 -5.11 1.77
CA ASP A 122 11.65 -5.46 3.18
C ASP A 122 10.39 -5.19 4.01
N ASN A 123 9.74 -6.29 4.42
CA ASN A 123 8.55 -6.26 5.27
C ASN A 123 8.89 -6.14 6.78
N GLY A 124 10.18 -6.25 7.12
CA GLY A 124 10.67 -6.37 8.49
C GLY A 124 10.19 -7.65 9.18
N LYS A 125 10.34 -7.71 10.51
CA LYS A 125 9.89 -8.87 11.29
C LYS A 125 8.36 -8.89 11.40
N VAL A 126 7.76 -9.94 10.85
CA VAL A 126 6.32 -10.22 10.94
C VAL A 126 6.15 -11.49 11.79
N THR A 127 5.45 -11.38 12.92
CA THR A 127 5.30 -12.48 13.89
C THR A 127 3.83 -12.79 14.14
N ALA A 128 3.55 -13.87 14.88
CA ALA A 128 2.21 -14.12 15.42
C ALA A 128 1.67 -12.90 16.19
N GLY A 129 0.35 -12.71 16.17
CA GLY A 129 -0.36 -11.60 16.83
C GLY A 129 -0.60 -10.38 15.93
N VAL A 130 0.19 -10.20 14.86
CA VAL A 130 -0.04 -9.10 13.91
C VAL A 130 -1.08 -9.47 12.85
N LYS A 131 -1.74 -8.46 12.30
CA LYS A 131 -2.59 -8.62 11.10
C LYS A 131 -1.87 -8.06 9.88
N LEU A 132 -1.72 -8.85 8.84
CA LEU A 132 -1.18 -8.40 7.56
C LEU A 132 -2.24 -7.64 6.77
N LEU A 133 -1.89 -6.44 6.31
CA LEU A 133 -2.63 -5.72 5.27
C LEU A 133 -1.99 -6.06 3.92
N HIS A 134 -2.77 -6.64 3.01
CA HIS A 134 -2.29 -7.11 1.72
C HIS A 134 -3.30 -6.88 0.61
N PHE A 135 -2.80 -6.76 -0.61
CA PHE A 135 -3.57 -6.73 -1.84
C PHE A 135 -3.36 -8.05 -2.58
N SER A 136 -4.42 -8.81 -2.77
CA SER A 136 -4.35 -10.19 -3.27
C SER A 136 -5.61 -10.56 -4.04
N LYS A 137 -5.64 -11.74 -4.67
CA LYS A 137 -6.89 -12.38 -5.13
C LYS A 137 -7.67 -12.97 -3.94
N PRO A 138 -8.97 -13.31 -4.11
CA PRO A 138 -9.67 -14.14 -3.15
C PRO A 138 -8.89 -15.44 -2.93
N ARG A 139 -8.91 -15.97 -1.72
CA ARG A 139 -8.38 -17.33 -1.50
C ARG A 139 -9.18 -18.27 -2.39
N GLU A 140 -8.52 -19.05 -3.24
CA GLU A 140 -9.21 -20.17 -3.87
C GLU A 140 -9.81 -21.02 -2.75
N LYS A 141 -11.13 -21.22 -2.78
CA LYS A 141 -11.75 -22.16 -1.86
C LYS A 141 -11.14 -23.51 -2.17
N ALA A 142 -10.60 -24.20 -1.15
CA ALA A 142 -10.23 -25.60 -1.31
C ALA A 142 -11.45 -26.33 -1.86
N VAL A 143 -11.34 -26.88 -3.07
CA VAL A 143 -12.35 -27.77 -3.62
C VAL A 143 -12.32 -28.98 -2.70
N VAL A 144 -13.32 -29.09 -1.82
CA VAL A 144 -13.51 -30.31 -1.03
C VAL A 144 -13.97 -31.37 -2.02
N SER A 145 -13.04 -32.19 -2.48
CA SER A 145 -13.28 -33.39 -3.29
C SER A 145 -13.86 -34.50 -2.43
#